data_AF-A0A434AYI9-F1
#
_entry.id   AF-A0A434AYI9-F1
#
_cell.length_a   1.000
_cell.length_b   1.000
_cell.length_c   1.000
_cell.angle_alpha   90.00
_cell.angle_beta   90.00
_cell.angle_gamma   90.00
#
_symmetry.space_group_name_H-M   'P 1'
#
loop_
_entity.id
_entity.type
_entity.pdbx_description
1 polymer ?
#
loop_
_entity_poly.entity_id
_entity_poly.type
_entity_poly.pdbx_seq_one_letter_code
_entity_poly.pdbx_strand_id
1 'polypeptide(L)'
;MKFEITILGSNSALPTSKRFPTAQVLNVLERFFLIDCGEGAQMQMKKFRIPMSRIHHIFISHLHGDHIFGLIGLLSTFSLQRRKAILHIYGHSKLEKWIRLQMDILDSKVGYEIVFHAIFGTELQTLYEDEKVVVQSFPLKHGAMPCAGFLFKEKERPRTLKADLLDFYNIPIKNRHAIKLGADFIREDGEIILNSKLTVDPPNPRSYAFCTDTAYRPQIVKIIKGVDILYHEATFLKSDEKRAKKTYHSTAEQAAKIAVQAKVKKLIIGHFSARFKNLESHLLEAREVFANTELAEDGKRFLVDFYRF
;
A
#
# COMPACT_ATOMS: atom_id res chain seq x y z
N MET A 1 10.51 -14.43 -0.20
CA MET A 1 9.08 -14.04 -0.13
C MET A 1 8.94 -12.58 -0.54
N LYS A 2 7.92 -12.26 -1.34
CA LYS A 2 7.83 -10.99 -2.07
C LYS A 2 7.28 -9.82 -1.23
N PHE A 3 7.75 -8.62 -1.51
CA PHE A 3 7.09 -7.35 -1.19
C PHE A 3 7.21 -6.51 -2.47
N GLU A 4 6.15 -6.50 -3.27
CA GLU A 4 6.15 -5.92 -4.61
C GLU A 4 4.92 -5.04 -4.82
N ILE A 5 5.14 -3.82 -5.31
CA ILE A 5 4.10 -2.95 -5.82
C ILE A 5 4.08 -3.09 -7.34
N THR A 6 2.93 -3.38 -7.93
CA THR A 6 2.70 -3.24 -9.37
C THR A 6 1.77 -2.06 -9.63
N ILE A 7 2.23 -1.10 -10.43
CA ILE A 7 1.40 0.01 -10.88
C ILE A 7 0.48 -0.49 -12.00
N LEU A 8 -0.83 -0.40 -11.80
CA LEU A 8 -1.81 -0.72 -12.86
C LEU A 8 -2.20 0.53 -13.64
N GLY A 9 -2.28 1.67 -12.95
CA GLY A 9 -2.56 2.95 -13.56
C GLY A 9 -2.06 4.10 -12.67
N SER A 10 -1.74 5.21 -13.32
CA SER A 10 -0.98 6.32 -12.74
C SER A 10 -1.48 7.70 -13.19
N ASN A 11 -2.65 7.78 -13.83
CA ASN A 11 -3.20 9.02 -14.37
C ASN A 11 -4.37 9.54 -13.53
N SER A 12 -4.47 10.87 -13.40
CA SER A 12 -5.56 11.52 -12.68
C SER A 12 -6.76 11.83 -13.59
N ALA A 13 -7.96 11.77 -13.03
CA ALA A 13 -9.25 12.30 -13.48
C ALA A 13 -9.72 11.88 -14.89
N LEU A 14 -8.98 12.28 -15.93
CA LEU A 14 -9.35 12.03 -17.33
C LEU A 14 -8.60 10.82 -17.88
N PRO A 15 -9.24 9.97 -18.69
CA PRO A 15 -8.56 8.88 -19.36
C PRO A 15 -7.54 9.42 -20.37
N THR A 16 -6.47 8.66 -20.60
CA THR A 16 -5.52 8.90 -21.69
C THR A 16 -5.32 7.62 -22.48
N SER A 17 -4.83 7.72 -23.71
CA SER A 17 -4.55 6.54 -24.55
C SER A 17 -3.38 5.68 -24.04
N LYS A 18 -2.58 6.18 -23.10
CA LYS A 18 -1.33 5.53 -22.66
C LYS A 18 -1.27 5.19 -21.17
N ARG A 19 -2.02 5.91 -20.33
CA ARG A 19 -2.02 5.74 -18.88
C ARG A 19 -3.43 5.57 -18.36
N PHE A 20 -3.63 4.51 -17.60
CA PHE A 20 -4.89 4.20 -16.95
C PHE A 20 -5.08 5.03 -15.67
N PRO A 21 -6.34 5.25 -15.24
CA PRO A 21 -6.67 5.78 -13.94
C PRO A 21 -6.02 5.01 -12.77
N THR A 22 -5.94 5.65 -11.60
CA THR A 22 -5.24 5.11 -10.43
C THR A 22 -5.70 3.71 -10.04
N ALA A 23 -4.76 2.78 -10.03
CA ALA A 23 -4.92 1.46 -9.43
C ALA A 23 -3.54 0.84 -9.21
N GLN A 24 -3.37 0.10 -8.11
CA GLN A 24 -2.13 -0.60 -7.81
C GLN A 24 -2.39 -1.93 -7.11
N VAL A 25 -1.49 -2.89 -7.31
CA VAL A 25 -1.53 -4.16 -6.58
C VAL A 25 -0.26 -4.31 -5.76
N LEU A 26 -0.43 -4.46 -4.46
CA LEU A 26 0.63 -4.77 -3.52
C LEU A 26 0.59 -6.26 -3.19
N ASN A 27 1.69 -6.97 -3.43
CA ASN A 27 1.91 -8.34 -2.95
C ASN A 27 2.86 -8.30 -1.74
N VAL A 28 2.35 -8.63 -0.55
CA VAL A 28 3.16 -8.80 0.67
C VAL A 28 3.04 -10.24 1.14
N LEU A 29 4.12 -11.01 1.04
CA LEU A 29 4.16 -12.39 1.52
C LEU A 29 2.97 -13.20 0.99
N GLU A 30 2.75 -13.13 -0.32
CA GLU A 30 1.70 -13.88 -1.01
C GLU A 30 0.25 -13.42 -0.71
N ARG A 31 0.08 -12.28 -0.01
CA ARG A 31 -1.19 -11.55 0.15
C ARG A 31 -1.27 -10.45 -0.90
N PHE A 32 -2.35 -10.44 -1.67
CA PHE A 32 -2.57 -9.45 -2.73
C PHE A 32 -3.62 -8.44 -2.28
N PHE A 33 -3.20 -7.18 -2.21
CA PHE A 33 -4.04 -6.04 -1.87
C PHE A 33 -4.20 -5.16 -3.10
N LEU A 34 -5.44 -4.89 -3.50
CA LEU A 34 -5.74 -3.90 -4.53
C LEU A 34 -5.94 -2.53 -3.85
N ILE A 35 -5.24 -1.51 -4.34
CA ILE A 35 -5.30 -0.14 -3.82
C ILE A 35 -5.82 0.75 -4.94
N ASP A 36 -6.99 1.32 -4.71
CA ASP A 36 -7.86 1.95 -5.70
C ASP A 36 -8.19 1.03 -6.90
N CYS A 37 -9.25 1.38 -7.62
CA CYS A 37 -9.75 0.60 -8.73
C CYS A 37 -10.39 1.51 -9.77
N GLY A 38 -9.55 2.35 -10.38
CA GLY A 38 -9.93 3.16 -11.53
C GLY A 38 -10.40 2.33 -12.73
N GLU A 39 -11.09 2.98 -13.66
CA GLU A 39 -11.60 2.33 -14.86
C GLU A 39 -10.50 1.58 -15.63
N GLY A 40 -10.79 0.34 -16.06
CA GLY A 40 -9.82 -0.50 -16.77
C GLY A 40 -8.82 -1.24 -15.88
N ALA A 41 -8.84 -1.08 -14.55
CA ALA A 41 -7.94 -1.79 -13.64
C ALA A 41 -7.91 -3.32 -13.86
N GLN A 42 -9.06 -3.95 -14.12
CA GLN A 42 -9.13 -5.38 -14.43
C GLN A 42 -8.38 -5.77 -15.72
N MET A 43 -8.40 -4.90 -16.73
CA MET A 43 -7.68 -5.13 -17.99
C MET A 43 -6.18 -5.04 -17.75
N GLN A 44 -5.74 -4.06 -16.96
CA GLN A 44 -4.35 -3.90 -16.56
C GLN A 44 -3.87 -5.08 -15.71
N MET A 45 -4.70 -5.59 -14.78
CA MET A 45 -4.39 -6.82 -14.03
C MET A 45 -4.18 -8.02 -14.95
N LYS A 46 -5.04 -8.20 -15.96
CA LYS A 46 -4.87 -9.26 -16.96
C LYS A 46 -3.61 -9.07 -17.80
N LYS A 47 -3.36 -7.86 -18.28
CA LYS A 47 -2.18 -7.48 -19.09
C LYS A 47 -0.88 -7.75 -18.34
N PHE A 48 -0.81 -7.38 -17.06
CA PHE A 48 0.39 -7.53 -16.24
C PHE A 48 0.45 -8.84 -15.45
N ARG A 49 -0.43 -9.80 -15.77
CA ARG A 49 -0.47 -11.15 -15.18
C ARG A 49 -0.58 -11.13 -13.65
N ILE A 50 -1.42 -10.24 -13.12
CA ILE A 50 -1.77 -10.23 -11.70
C ILE A 50 -2.75 -11.39 -11.44
N PRO A 51 -2.51 -12.22 -10.41
CA PRO A 51 -3.41 -13.32 -10.05
C PRO A 51 -4.67 -12.77 -9.34
N MET A 52 -5.63 -12.29 -10.12
CA MET A 52 -6.88 -11.67 -9.65
C MET A 52 -7.64 -12.51 -8.61
N SER A 53 -7.61 -13.84 -8.73
CA SER A 53 -8.24 -14.77 -7.79
C SER A 53 -7.70 -14.70 -6.36
N ARG A 54 -6.49 -14.15 -6.18
CA ARG A 54 -5.80 -14.01 -4.88
C ARG A 54 -6.01 -12.66 -4.22
N ILE A 55 -6.72 -11.75 -4.89
CA ILE A 55 -7.09 -10.45 -4.31
C ILE A 55 -8.29 -10.68 -3.39
N HIS A 56 -8.08 -10.55 -2.08
CA HIS A 56 -9.13 -10.70 -1.07
C HIS A 56 -9.52 -9.38 -0.40
N HIS A 57 -8.70 -8.34 -0.60
CA HIS A 57 -8.87 -7.04 0.05
C HIS A 57 -8.66 -5.93 -0.98
N ILE A 58 -9.62 -5.02 -1.05
CA ILE A 58 -9.59 -3.82 -1.90
C ILE A 58 -9.69 -2.59 -1.00
N PHE A 59 -8.74 -1.66 -1.13
CA PHE A 59 -8.69 -0.42 -0.35
C PHE A 59 -8.95 0.76 -1.27
N ILE A 60 -10.01 1.51 -0.99
CA ILE A 60 -10.44 2.68 -1.77
C ILE A 60 -10.16 3.95 -0.97
N SER A 61 -9.31 4.80 -1.51
CA SER A 61 -8.86 6.04 -0.89
C SER A 61 -10.00 7.05 -0.75
N HIS A 62 -10.80 7.24 -1.80
CA HIS A 62 -11.92 8.17 -1.87
C HIS A 62 -12.87 7.87 -3.05
N LEU A 63 -13.97 8.62 -3.18
CA LEU A 63 -15.07 8.31 -4.10
C LEU A 63 -15.06 9.11 -5.40
N HIS A 64 -13.88 9.43 -5.95
CA HIS A 64 -13.78 9.93 -7.32
C HIS A 64 -13.74 8.79 -8.34
N GLY A 65 -14.28 9.05 -9.53
CA GLY A 65 -14.54 8.02 -10.54
C GLY A 65 -13.28 7.30 -11.03
N ASP A 66 -12.20 8.04 -11.18
CA ASP A 66 -10.87 7.55 -11.54
C ASP A 66 -10.23 6.64 -10.47
N HIS A 67 -10.87 6.47 -9.31
CA HIS A 67 -10.48 5.52 -8.25
C HIS A 67 -11.50 4.39 -8.04
N ILE A 68 -12.74 4.49 -8.53
CA ILE A 68 -13.80 3.52 -8.21
C ILE A 68 -14.56 2.95 -9.41
N PHE A 69 -14.52 3.57 -10.59
CA PHE A 69 -15.33 3.13 -11.73
C PHE A 69 -14.94 1.75 -12.27
N GLY A 70 -13.72 1.28 -11.99
CA GLY A 70 -13.30 -0.09 -12.30
C GLY A 70 -13.94 -1.17 -11.43
N LEU A 71 -14.52 -0.81 -10.27
CA LEU A 71 -15.01 -1.77 -9.29
C LEU A 71 -16.14 -2.65 -9.82
N ILE A 72 -17.17 -2.07 -10.42
CA ILE A 72 -18.35 -2.86 -10.84
C ILE A 72 -17.96 -3.92 -11.86
N GLY A 73 -17.19 -3.54 -12.88
CA GLY A 73 -16.69 -4.50 -13.87
C GLY A 73 -15.79 -5.58 -13.25
N LEU A 74 -14.96 -5.22 -12.27
CA LEU A 74 -14.13 -6.17 -11.54
C LEU A 74 -14.97 -7.16 -10.73
N LEU A 75 -15.98 -6.67 -10.00
CA LEU A 75 -16.86 -7.49 -9.17
C LEU A 75 -17.69 -8.47 -10.01
N SER A 76 -18.21 -8.03 -11.16
CA SER A 76 -18.87 -8.91 -12.14
C SER A 76 -17.90 -9.96 -12.67
N THR A 77 -16.65 -9.59 -12.98
CA THR A 77 -15.62 -10.53 -13.45
C THR A 77 -15.32 -11.61 -12.42
N PHE A 78 -15.20 -11.25 -11.13
CA PHE A 78 -15.04 -12.24 -10.07
C PHE A 78 -16.22 -13.22 -9.99
N SER A 79 -17.45 -12.73 -10.20
CA SER A 79 -18.64 -13.59 -10.22
C SER A 79 -18.60 -14.57 -11.39
N LEU A 80 -18.25 -14.08 -12.59
CA LEU A 80 -18.08 -14.92 -13.80
C LEU A 80 -16.95 -15.95 -13.63
N GLN A 81 -15.91 -15.62 -12.87
CA GLN A 81 -14.82 -16.53 -12.50
C GLN A 81 -15.20 -17.50 -11.35
N ARG A 82 -16.46 -17.52 -10.92
CA ARG A 82 -16.98 -18.41 -9.86
C ARG A 82 -16.16 -18.30 -8.57
N ARG A 83 -15.77 -17.08 -8.21
CA ARG A 83 -15.10 -16.80 -6.95
C ARG A 83 -15.93 -17.39 -5.79
N LYS A 84 -15.26 -18.05 -4.84
CA LYS A 84 -15.86 -18.52 -3.58
C LYS A 84 -15.33 -17.80 -2.36
N ALA A 85 -14.13 -17.26 -2.44
CA ALA A 85 -13.49 -16.56 -1.34
C ALA A 85 -14.20 -15.23 -1.05
N ILE A 86 -14.33 -14.89 0.23
CA ILE A 86 -14.84 -13.59 0.69
C ILE A 86 -13.99 -12.47 0.09
N LEU A 87 -14.64 -11.35 -0.26
CA LEU A 87 -13.99 -10.12 -0.70
C LEU A 87 -14.25 -9.03 0.32
N HIS A 88 -13.19 -8.45 0.87
CA HIS A 88 -13.25 -7.32 1.78
C HIS A 88 -13.00 -6.03 0.99
N ILE A 89 -13.89 -5.05 1.11
CA ILE A 89 -13.75 -3.73 0.49
C ILE A 89 -13.74 -2.68 1.59
N TYR A 90 -12.62 -1.97 1.69
CA TYR A 90 -12.38 -0.89 2.63
C TYR A 90 -12.55 0.44 1.91
N GLY A 91 -13.44 1.30 2.39
CA GLY A 91 -13.75 2.56 1.72
C GLY A 91 -14.67 3.44 2.54
N HIS A 92 -14.92 4.66 2.06
CA HIS A 92 -15.93 5.52 2.67
C HIS A 92 -17.31 4.83 2.71
N SER A 93 -18.13 5.06 3.73
CA SER A 93 -19.42 4.36 3.94
C SER A 93 -20.41 4.44 2.77
N LYS A 94 -20.33 5.53 1.99
CA LYS A 94 -21.13 5.70 0.76
C LYS A 94 -20.75 4.72 -0.37
N LEU A 95 -19.56 4.11 -0.34
CA LEU A 95 -19.10 3.15 -1.36
C LEU A 95 -20.01 1.92 -1.41
N GLU A 96 -20.39 1.38 -0.26
CA GLU A 96 -21.29 0.24 -0.18
C GLU A 96 -22.63 0.56 -0.85
N LYS A 97 -23.21 1.73 -0.53
CA LYS A 97 -24.46 2.19 -1.14
C LYS A 97 -24.33 2.32 -2.66
N TRP A 98 -23.22 2.87 -3.15
CA TRP A 98 -22.95 3.04 -4.57
C TRP A 98 -22.78 1.70 -5.31
N ILE A 99 -22.10 0.72 -4.70
CA ILE A 99 -21.94 -0.62 -5.30
C ILE A 99 -23.26 -1.37 -5.31
N ARG A 100 -23.98 -1.39 -4.17
CA ARG A 100 -25.25 -2.12 -4.03
C ARG A 100 -26.31 -1.57 -4.99
N LEU A 101 -26.40 -0.26 -5.16
CA LEU A 101 -27.32 0.36 -6.14
C LEU A 101 -27.06 -0.12 -7.56
N GLN A 102 -25.80 -0.17 -8.00
CA GLN A 102 -25.48 -0.63 -9.35
C GLN A 102 -25.72 -2.13 -9.52
N MET A 103 -25.40 -2.94 -8.50
CA MET A 103 -25.70 -4.38 -8.54
C MET A 103 -27.20 -4.65 -8.63
N ASP A 104 -28.01 -3.89 -7.91
CA ASP A 104 -29.48 -3.97 -7.94
C ASP A 104 -30.03 -3.62 -9.33
N ILE A 105 -29.59 -2.50 -9.91
CA ILE A 105 -30.01 -2.07 -11.25
C ILE A 105 -29.62 -3.08 -12.34
N LEU A 106 -28.45 -3.71 -12.22
CA LEU A 106 -27.95 -4.69 -13.18
C LEU A 106 -28.56 -6.09 -13.00
N ASP A 107 -29.47 -6.27 -12.03
CA ASP A 107 -29.94 -7.59 -11.53
C ASP A 107 -28.77 -8.56 -11.31
N SER A 108 -27.63 -8.01 -10.85
CA SER A 108 -26.38 -8.73 -10.74
C SER A 108 -26.21 -9.28 -9.34
N LYS A 109 -26.55 -10.55 -9.16
CA LYS A 109 -26.23 -11.29 -7.94
C LYS A 109 -24.80 -11.84 -8.05
N VAL A 110 -23.88 -11.25 -7.29
CA VAL A 110 -22.53 -11.80 -7.15
C VAL A 110 -22.58 -13.13 -6.40
N GLY A 111 -21.94 -14.17 -6.93
CA GLY A 111 -21.94 -15.52 -6.35
C GLY A 111 -21.03 -15.71 -5.14
N TYR A 112 -20.57 -14.62 -4.51
CA TYR A 112 -19.63 -14.62 -3.39
C TYR A 112 -19.93 -13.49 -2.40
N GLU A 113 -19.47 -13.66 -1.18
CA GLU A 113 -19.68 -12.68 -0.10
C GLU A 113 -18.76 -11.46 -0.26
N ILE A 114 -19.35 -10.27 -0.10
CA ILE A 114 -18.64 -9.00 -0.03
C ILE A 114 -18.88 -8.37 1.34
N VAL A 115 -17.79 -8.10 2.06
CA VAL A 115 -17.82 -7.43 3.36
C VAL A 115 -17.27 -6.02 3.22
N PHE A 116 -18.08 -5.02 3.58
CA PHE A 116 -17.70 -3.61 3.53
C PHE A 116 -17.16 -3.14 4.89
N HIS A 117 -16.06 -2.39 4.83
CA HIS A 117 -15.39 -1.82 6.00
C HIS A 117 -15.28 -0.30 5.82
N ALA A 118 -15.92 0.44 6.71
CA ALA A 118 -15.92 1.90 6.64
C ALA A 118 -14.55 2.48 7.04
N ILE A 119 -14.04 3.39 6.21
CA ILE A 119 -12.89 4.24 6.51
C ILE A 119 -13.40 5.63 6.89
N PHE A 120 -12.99 6.13 8.05
CA PHE A 120 -13.42 7.44 8.53
C PHE A 120 -12.61 8.59 7.93
N GLY A 121 -11.32 8.36 7.63
CA GLY A 121 -10.46 9.34 6.96
C GLY A 121 -10.14 10.57 7.80
N THR A 122 -10.33 10.51 9.12
CA THR A 122 -10.08 11.60 10.08
C THR A 122 -8.86 11.33 10.96
N GLU A 123 -8.54 10.07 11.22
CA GLU A 123 -7.49 9.63 12.12
C GLU A 123 -6.79 8.36 11.61
N LEU A 124 -5.77 7.90 12.34
CA LEU A 124 -5.11 6.65 12.05
C LEU A 124 -6.04 5.50 12.45
N GLN A 125 -6.41 4.63 11.50
CA GLN A 125 -7.33 3.52 11.74
C GLN A 125 -6.71 2.22 11.22
N THR A 126 -6.62 1.20 12.05
CA THR A 126 -6.25 -0.16 11.60
C THR A 126 -7.42 -0.77 10.83
N LEU A 127 -7.16 -1.14 9.57
CA LEU A 127 -8.17 -1.68 8.65
C LEU A 127 -8.09 -3.21 8.54
N TYR A 128 -6.86 -3.73 8.53
CA TYR A 128 -6.60 -5.16 8.40
C TYR A 128 -5.37 -5.51 9.22
N GLU A 129 -5.43 -6.66 9.88
CA GLU A 129 -4.30 -7.20 10.62
C GLU A 129 -4.37 -8.72 10.62
N ASP A 130 -3.24 -9.35 10.32
CA ASP A 130 -3.04 -10.78 10.52
C ASP A 130 -1.68 -11.04 11.18
N GLU A 131 -1.21 -12.28 11.24
CA GLU A 131 0.07 -12.63 11.86
C GLU A 131 1.31 -11.99 11.19
N LYS A 132 1.19 -11.50 9.95
CA LYS A 132 2.33 -11.08 9.13
C LYS A 132 2.26 -9.62 8.69
N VAL A 133 1.07 -9.05 8.56
CA VAL A 133 0.88 -7.71 7.98
C VAL A 133 -0.15 -6.93 8.79
N VAL A 134 0.09 -5.64 8.94
CA VAL A 134 -0.89 -4.64 9.40
C VAL A 134 -1.10 -3.60 8.29
N VAL A 135 -2.36 -3.24 8.06
CA VAL A 135 -2.76 -2.18 7.13
C VAL A 135 -3.53 -1.13 7.90
N GLN A 136 -3.07 0.11 7.82
CA GLN A 136 -3.68 1.25 8.47
C GLN A 136 -4.07 2.30 7.44
N SER A 137 -5.13 3.05 7.69
CA SER A 137 -5.45 4.26 6.94
C SER A 137 -5.06 5.52 7.71
N PHE A 138 -4.79 6.60 6.99
CA PHE A 138 -4.48 7.91 7.58
C PHE A 138 -5.11 9.06 6.78
N PRO A 139 -5.42 10.20 7.43
CA PRO A 139 -6.18 11.29 6.81
C PRO A 139 -5.38 12.07 5.76
N LEU A 140 -5.93 12.19 4.56
CA LEU A 140 -5.48 13.08 3.48
C LEU A 140 -6.36 14.33 3.37
N LYS A 141 -5.97 15.28 2.51
CA LYS A 141 -6.71 16.54 2.33
C LYS A 141 -7.15 16.71 0.87
N HIS A 142 -8.37 16.29 0.55
CA HIS A 142 -8.91 16.35 -0.80
C HIS A 142 -10.28 17.05 -0.88
N GLY A 143 -10.30 18.32 -0.45
CA GLY A 143 -11.50 19.15 -0.46
C GLY A 143 -12.54 18.69 0.56
N ALA A 144 -13.81 18.66 0.14
CA ALA A 144 -14.92 18.16 0.95
C ALA A 144 -15.07 16.63 0.88
N MET A 145 -14.33 15.96 -0.01
CA MET A 145 -14.35 14.51 -0.13
C MET A 145 -13.44 13.90 0.94
N PRO A 146 -13.96 13.04 1.83
CA PRO A 146 -13.10 12.25 2.72
C PRO A 146 -12.14 11.40 1.88
N CYS A 147 -10.84 11.54 2.16
CA CYS A 147 -9.79 10.83 1.46
C CYS A 147 -8.78 10.28 2.46
N ALA A 148 -8.35 9.04 2.23
CA ALA A 148 -7.42 8.33 3.08
C ALA A 148 -6.23 7.80 2.29
N GLY A 149 -5.06 7.89 2.90
CA GLY A 149 -3.87 7.15 2.49
C GLY A 149 -3.81 5.81 3.20
N PHE A 150 -2.97 4.90 2.72
CA PHE A 150 -2.82 3.55 3.25
C PHE A 150 -1.37 3.26 3.63
N LEU A 151 -1.16 2.64 4.78
CA LEU A 151 0.13 2.23 5.29
C LEU A 151 0.14 0.71 5.50
N PHE A 152 0.89 0.02 4.67
CA PHE A 152 1.11 -1.42 4.74
C PHE A 152 2.44 -1.68 5.42
N LYS A 153 2.44 -2.49 6.48
CA LYS A 153 3.65 -2.85 7.21
C LYS A 153 3.68 -4.35 7.45
N GLU A 154 4.81 -4.97 7.17
CA GLU A 154 5.11 -6.28 7.74
C GLU A 154 5.23 -6.17 9.26
N LYS A 155 4.79 -7.21 9.95
CA LYS A 155 5.10 -7.42 11.36
C LYS A 155 6.52 -7.94 11.52
N GLU A 156 7.11 -7.64 12.68
CA GLU A 156 8.41 -8.19 13.04
C GLU A 156 8.37 -9.71 13.08
N ARG A 157 9.41 -10.33 12.51
CA ARG A 157 9.52 -11.79 12.49
C ARG A 157 10.21 -12.24 13.78
N PRO A 158 9.86 -13.42 14.29
CA PRO A 158 10.64 -14.02 15.36
C PRO A 158 12.11 -14.21 14.92
N ARG A 159 13.02 -14.11 15.88
CA ARG A 159 14.46 -14.30 15.67
C ARG A 159 14.73 -15.74 15.21
N THR A 160 15.80 -15.95 14.46
CA THR A 160 16.21 -17.29 14.01
C THR A 160 17.16 -17.90 15.03
N LEU A 161 16.89 -19.12 15.49
CA LEU A 161 17.76 -19.80 16.46
C LEU A 161 19.01 -20.35 15.76
N LYS A 162 20.16 -20.25 16.42
CA LYS A 162 21.42 -20.87 15.99
C LYS A 162 21.49 -22.30 16.52
N ALA A 163 21.21 -23.29 15.67
CA ALA A 163 21.09 -24.70 16.06
C ALA A 163 22.30 -25.19 16.88
N ASP A 164 23.52 -24.93 16.39
CA ASP A 164 24.76 -25.36 17.03
C ASP A 164 24.89 -24.86 18.48
N LEU A 165 24.45 -23.63 18.75
CA LEU A 165 24.50 -23.06 20.10
C LEU A 165 23.38 -23.60 20.99
N LEU A 166 22.21 -23.90 20.43
CA LEU A 166 21.15 -24.55 21.20
C LEU A 166 21.59 -25.93 21.69
N ASP A 167 22.29 -26.67 20.85
CA ASP A 167 22.77 -28.01 21.19
C ASP A 167 23.95 -27.92 22.17
N PHE A 168 24.90 -27.00 21.94
CA PHE A 168 26.02 -26.74 22.87
C PHE A 168 25.55 -26.41 24.28
N TYR A 169 24.51 -25.57 24.41
CA TYR A 169 23.97 -25.16 25.70
C TYR A 169 22.82 -26.07 26.21
N ASN A 170 22.53 -27.18 25.52
CA ASN A 170 21.45 -28.11 25.86
C ASN A 170 20.09 -27.42 26.07
N ILE A 171 19.74 -26.45 25.22
CA ILE A 171 18.54 -25.64 25.35
C ILE A 171 17.28 -26.50 25.09
N PRO A 172 16.38 -26.67 26.10
CA PRO A 172 15.17 -27.46 25.94
C PRO A 172 14.20 -26.89 24.91
N ILE A 173 13.49 -27.76 24.20
CA ILE A 173 12.53 -27.36 23.15
C ILE A 173 11.47 -26.38 23.68
N LYS A 174 10.99 -26.58 24.91
CA LYS A 174 9.99 -25.71 25.57
C LYS A 174 10.42 -24.24 25.66
N ASN A 175 11.72 -23.97 25.75
CA ASN A 175 12.26 -22.60 25.88
C ASN A 175 12.48 -21.93 24.51
N ARG A 176 12.58 -22.71 23.42
CA ARG A 176 12.94 -22.20 22.08
C ARG A 176 11.97 -21.15 21.56
N HIS A 177 10.66 -21.27 21.84
CA HIS A 177 9.68 -20.26 21.40
C HIS A 177 9.90 -18.91 22.08
N ALA A 178 10.09 -18.89 23.40
CA ALA A 178 10.35 -17.66 24.15
C ALA A 178 11.66 -16.99 23.70
N ILE A 179 12.70 -17.80 23.44
CA ILE A 179 13.98 -17.29 22.91
C ILE A 179 13.79 -16.67 21.51
N LYS A 180 12.95 -17.24 20.64
CA LYS A 180 12.65 -16.60 19.35
C LYS A 180 11.93 -15.25 19.49
N LEU A 181 11.26 -15.01 20.62
CA LEU A 181 10.59 -13.75 20.95
C LEU A 181 11.47 -12.78 21.73
N GLY A 182 12.75 -13.12 21.97
CA GLY A 182 13.73 -12.23 22.61
C GLY A 182 14.08 -12.57 24.05
N ALA A 183 13.55 -13.66 24.62
CA ALA A 183 13.91 -14.06 25.98
C ALA A 183 15.35 -14.61 26.05
N ASP A 184 16.06 -14.26 27.12
CA ASP A 184 17.28 -14.96 27.53
C ASP A 184 16.93 -16.36 28.08
N PHE A 185 17.91 -17.25 28.13
CA PHE A 185 17.74 -18.56 28.76
C PHE A 185 18.48 -18.62 30.10
N ILE A 186 17.77 -19.05 31.14
CA ILE A 186 18.32 -19.22 32.49
C ILE A 186 18.46 -20.72 32.73
N ARG A 187 19.67 -21.18 33.02
CA ARG A 187 19.98 -22.57 33.35
C ARG A 187 19.57 -22.89 34.79
N GLU A 188 19.49 -24.17 35.12
CA GLU A 188 19.18 -24.63 36.49
C GLU A 188 20.24 -24.22 37.52
N ASP A 189 21.48 -24.03 37.08
CA ASP A 189 22.59 -23.51 37.89
C ASP A 189 22.58 -21.97 38.05
N GLY A 190 21.61 -21.29 37.44
CA GLY A 190 21.45 -19.83 37.48
C GLY A 190 22.24 -19.07 36.41
N GLU A 191 23.01 -19.74 35.55
CA GLU A 191 23.73 -19.09 34.45
C GLU A 191 22.73 -18.53 33.41
N ILE A 192 22.97 -17.29 32.96
CA ILE A 192 22.16 -16.62 31.94
C ILE A 192 22.87 -16.67 30.60
N ILE A 193 22.20 -17.29 29.62
CA ILE A 193 22.64 -17.31 28.23
C ILE A 193 21.82 -16.30 27.45
N LEU A 194 22.49 -15.23 27.02
CA LEU A 194 21.86 -14.12 26.32
C LEU A 194 21.24 -14.55 24.99
N ASN A 195 20.06 -14.01 24.72
CA ASN A 195 19.30 -14.21 23.50
C ASN A 195 20.11 -13.89 22.23
N SER A 196 20.88 -12.81 22.26
CA SER A 196 21.73 -12.36 21.17
C SER A 196 22.83 -13.36 20.82
N LYS A 197 23.29 -14.16 21.79
CA LYS A 197 24.19 -15.29 21.51
C LYS A 197 23.45 -16.38 20.76
N LEU A 198 22.25 -16.77 21.21
CA LEU A 198 21.47 -17.90 20.70
C LEU A 198 20.72 -17.65 19.39
N THR A 199 20.64 -16.40 18.93
CA THR A 199 19.78 -16.03 17.81
C THR A 199 20.47 -15.13 16.78
N VAL A 200 19.85 -15.06 15.60
CA VAL A 200 20.12 -14.08 14.54
C VAL A 200 18.89 -13.18 14.42
N ASP A 201 19.14 -11.87 14.35
CA ASP A 201 18.09 -10.86 14.12
C ASP A 201 17.31 -11.16 12.83
N PRO A 202 15.97 -10.99 12.85
CA PRO A 202 15.19 -11.05 11.63
C PRO A 202 15.57 -9.89 10.70
N PRO A 203 15.32 -10.01 9.38
CA PRO A 203 15.34 -8.83 8.51
C PRO A 203 14.34 -7.78 8.99
N ASN A 204 14.66 -6.51 8.77
CA ASN A 204 13.75 -5.42 9.11
C ASN A 204 12.38 -5.59 8.41
N PRO A 205 11.27 -5.31 9.11
CA PRO A 205 9.96 -5.34 8.49
C PRO A 205 9.85 -4.31 7.38
N ARG A 206 9.30 -4.72 6.25
CA ARG A 206 9.13 -3.85 5.07
C ARG A 206 7.82 -3.09 5.13
N SER A 207 7.77 -1.94 4.47
CA SER A 207 6.66 -1.02 4.57
C SER A 207 6.41 -0.22 3.29
N TYR A 208 5.14 0.08 3.03
CA TYR A 208 4.68 0.86 1.89
C TYR A 208 3.59 1.83 2.31
N ALA A 209 3.76 3.12 1.97
CA ALA A 209 2.74 4.14 2.14
C ALA A 209 2.20 4.57 0.78
N PHE A 210 0.88 4.52 0.62
CA PHE A 210 0.16 5.05 -0.52
C PHE A 210 -0.53 6.36 -0.14
N CYS A 211 -0.08 7.46 -0.74
CA CYS A 211 -0.60 8.81 -0.55
C CYS A 211 -1.08 9.36 -1.89
N THR A 212 -2.36 9.16 -2.20
CA THR A 212 -2.95 9.72 -3.43
C THR A 212 -3.39 11.16 -3.22
N ASP A 213 -4.26 11.66 -4.09
CA ASP A 213 -5.14 12.83 -3.98
C ASP A 213 -5.11 13.53 -2.62
N THR A 214 -4.22 14.50 -2.52
CA THR A 214 -4.07 15.35 -1.35
C THR A 214 -3.39 16.66 -1.69
N ALA A 215 -3.89 17.74 -1.10
CA ALA A 215 -3.10 18.95 -0.95
C ALA A 215 -1.86 18.66 -0.09
N TYR A 216 -0.79 19.44 -0.29
CA TYR A 216 0.42 19.34 0.52
C TYR A 216 0.12 19.32 2.03
N ARG A 217 0.52 18.23 2.68
CA ARG A 217 0.12 17.92 4.06
C ARG A 217 1.28 17.36 4.90
N PRO A 218 2.15 18.22 5.46
CA PRO A 218 3.27 17.80 6.32
C PRO A 218 2.86 16.96 7.54
N GLN A 219 1.61 17.05 7.99
CA GLN A 219 1.12 16.29 9.14
C GLN A 219 1.24 14.77 8.95
N ILE A 220 1.22 14.27 7.72
CA ILE A 220 1.34 12.83 7.45
C ILE A 220 2.76 12.30 7.72
N VAL A 221 3.78 13.18 7.73
CA VAL A 221 5.20 12.81 7.92
C VAL A 221 5.43 11.94 9.15
N LYS A 222 4.72 12.22 10.25
CA LYS A 222 4.84 11.45 11.51
C LYS A 222 4.35 9.99 11.33
N ILE A 223 3.38 9.77 10.46
CA ILE A 223 2.73 8.48 10.23
C ILE A 223 3.57 7.61 9.29
N ILE A 224 4.10 8.21 8.22
CA ILE A 224 4.85 7.52 7.17
C ILE A 224 6.37 7.59 7.38
N LYS A 225 6.82 7.92 8.59
CA LYS A 225 8.25 8.07 8.89
C LYS A 225 9.00 6.76 8.65
N GLY A 226 10.08 6.83 7.87
CA GLY A 226 11.00 5.72 7.63
C GLY A 226 10.48 4.61 6.72
N VAL A 227 9.36 4.81 6.02
CA VAL A 227 8.83 3.77 5.13
C VAL A 227 9.79 3.43 3.99
N ASP A 228 9.79 2.18 3.54
CA ASP A 228 10.68 1.75 2.46
C ASP A 228 10.29 2.40 1.13
N ILE A 229 9.00 2.43 0.83
CA ILE A 229 8.47 3.08 -0.36
C ILE A 229 7.29 3.97 0.04
N LEU A 230 7.34 5.22 -0.42
CA LEU A 230 6.20 6.14 -0.44
C LEU A 230 5.75 6.29 -1.89
N TYR A 231 4.50 6.00 -2.19
CA TYR A 231 3.83 6.52 -3.37
C TYR A 231 3.13 7.81 -3.00
N HIS A 232 3.41 8.89 -3.74
CA HIS A 232 2.76 10.18 -3.53
C HIS A 232 2.22 10.73 -4.85
N GLU A 233 1.02 11.29 -4.84
CA GLU A 233 0.53 12.03 -6.01
C GLU A 233 1.45 13.21 -6.35
N ALA A 234 1.64 13.44 -7.64
CA ALA A 234 2.34 14.58 -8.19
C ALA A 234 1.54 15.05 -9.41
N THR A 235 0.28 15.43 -9.18
CA THR A 235 -0.64 15.81 -10.24
C THR A 235 -0.12 16.99 -11.07
N PHE A 236 0.68 17.85 -10.44
CA PHE A 236 1.20 19.09 -11.00
C PHE A 236 2.71 19.28 -10.81
N LEU A 237 3.29 20.20 -11.59
CA LEU A 237 4.60 20.78 -11.34
C LEU A 237 4.50 21.97 -10.40
N LYS A 238 5.62 22.43 -9.84
CA LYS A 238 5.72 23.64 -9.01
C LYS A 238 5.15 24.88 -9.70
N SER A 239 5.33 25.00 -11.02
CA SER A 239 4.74 26.10 -11.80
C SER A 239 3.21 26.17 -11.71
N ASP A 240 2.56 25.04 -11.41
CA ASP A 240 1.11 24.88 -11.27
C ASP A 240 0.66 24.85 -9.79
N GLU A 241 1.50 25.25 -8.82
CA GLU A 241 1.21 25.13 -7.38
C GLU A 241 -0.12 25.80 -6.96
N LYS A 242 -0.44 26.97 -7.53
CA LYS A 242 -1.73 27.65 -7.28
C LYS A 242 -2.91 26.77 -7.68
N ARG A 243 -2.79 26.05 -8.80
CA ARG A 243 -3.81 25.11 -9.27
C ARG A 243 -3.87 23.90 -8.35
N ALA A 244 -2.73 23.30 -8.02
CA ALA A 244 -2.64 22.18 -7.09
C ALA A 244 -3.38 22.49 -5.80
N LYS A 245 -3.12 23.65 -5.19
CA LYS A 245 -3.82 24.10 -3.99
C LYS A 245 -5.33 24.26 -4.18
N LYS A 246 -5.77 24.86 -5.30
CA LYS A 246 -7.19 25.09 -5.61
C LYS A 246 -7.96 23.78 -5.80
N THR A 247 -7.32 22.77 -6.38
CA THR A 247 -7.92 21.46 -6.66
C THR A 247 -7.58 20.41 -5.61
N TYR A 248 -6.97 20.81 -4.49
CA TYR A 248 -6.57 19.91 -3.40
C TYR A 248 -5.65 18.76 -3.83
N HIS A 249 -4.63 19.10 -4.63
CA HIS A 249 -3.58 18.22 -5.11
C HIS A 249 -2.19 18.72 -4.70
N SER A 250 -1.17 17.91 -4.97
CA SER A 250 0.23 18.20 -4.68
C SER A 250 1.05 18.37 -5.96
N THR A 251 2.17 19.10 -5.82
CA THR A 251 3.20 19.17 -6.86
C THR A 251 4.26 18.08 -6.68
N ALA A 252 5.05 17.82 -7.72
CA ALA A 252 6.21 16.93 -7.64
C ALA A 252 7.22 17.38 -6.58
N GLU A 253 7.53 18.69 -6.50
CA GLU A 253 8.36 19.25 -5.43
C GLU A 253 7.77 18.99 -4.03
N GLN A 254 6.46 19.15 -3.85
CA GLN A 254 5.78 18.94 -2.57
C GLN A 254 5.81 17.47 -2.13
N ALA A 255 5.57 16.54 -3.06
CA ALA A 255 5.71 15.10 -2.83
C ALA A 255 7.14 14.75 -2.35
N ALA A 256 8.16 15.30 -3.01
CA ALA A 256 9.56 15.10 -2.65
C ALA A 256 9.91 15.71 -1.28
N LYS A 257 9.35 16.87 -0.92
CA LYS A 257 9.51 17.47 0.41
C LYS A 257 8.95 16.56 1.51
N ILE A 258 7.79 15.93 1.29
CA ILE A 258 7.24 14.94 2.22
C ILE A 258 8.18 13.75 2.38
N ALA A 259 8.73 13.23 1.27
CA ALA A 259 9.67 12.11 1.28
C ALA A 259 10.91 12.40 2.14
N VAL A 260 11.53 13.57 1.97
CA VAL A 260 12.68 14.03 2.78
C VAL A 260 12.31 14.12 4.25
N GLN A 261 11.21 14.83 4.57
CA GLN A 261 10.79 15.05 5.96
C GLN A 261 10.48 13.73 6.68
N ALA A 262 9.86 12.78 5.97
CA ALA A 262 9.55 11.45 6.49
C ALA A 262 10.75 10.50 6.49
N LYS A 263 11.89 10.86 5.90
CA LYS A 263 13.07 9.99 5.75
C LYS A 263 12.72 8.65 5.10
N VAL A 264 11.90 8.69 4.05
CA VAL A 264 11.53 7.47 3.30
C VAL A 264 12.73 6.97 2.51
N LYS A 265 12.80 5.68 2.22
CA LYS A 265 13.93 5.14 1.44
C LYS A 265 13.80 5.43 -0.04
N LYS A 266 12.59 5.32 -0.61
CA LYS A 266 12.28 5.60 -2.02
C LYS A 266 10.93 6.32 -2.17
N LEU A 267 10.86 7.24 -3.13
CA LEU A 267 9.65 7.92 -3.54
C LEU A 267 9.23 7.44 -4.93
N ILE A 268 7.97 7.07 -5.07
CA ILE A 268 7.30 6.88 -6.35
C ILE A 268 6.31 8.03 -6.51
N ILE A 269 6.41 8.78 -7.60
CA ILE A 269 5.42 9.81 -7.93
C ILE A 269 4.46 9.31 -9.01
N GLY A 270 3.17 9.63 -8.87
CA GLY A 270 2.13 9.19 -9.79
C GLY A 270 0.92 10.13 -9.81
N HIS A 271 -0.22 9.64 -10.27
CA HIS A 271 -1.47 10.39 -10.38
C HIS A 271 -1.33 11.67 -11.23
N PHE A 272 -0.76 11.54 -12.42
CA PHE A 272 -0.38 12.68 -13.25
C PHE A 272 -1.57 13.31 -13.97
N SER A 273 -1.59 14.64 -14.08
CA SER A 273 -2.56 15.33 -14.93
C SER A 273 -2.41 14.93 -16.40
N ALA A 274 -3.52 14.62 -17.06
CA ALA A 274 -3.58 14.26 -18.48
C ALA A 274 -2.96 15.33 -19.42
N ARG A 275 -2.76 16.57 -18.96
CA ARG A 275 -2.09 17.63 -19.72
C ARG A 275 -0.62 17.35 -20.00
N PHE A 276 0.03 16.56 -19.15
CA PHE A 276 1.46 16.29 -19.25
C PHE A 276 1.67 15.07 -20.13
N LYS A 277 2.14 15.33 -21.36
CA LYS A 277 2.50 14.27 -22.31
C LYS A 277 3.82 13.60 -21.92
N ASN A 278 4.80 14.40 -21.49
CA ASN A 278 6.07 13.96 -20.94
C ASN A 278 6.08 14.21 -19.41
N LEU A 279 6.58 13.24 -18.65
CA LEU A 279 6.67 13.27 -17.19
C LEU A 279 8.11 13.51 -16.69
N GLU A 280 9.07 13.68 -17.58
CA GLU A 280 10.47 13.98 -17.26
C GLU A 280 10.60 15.21 -16.36
N SER A 281 9.84 16.28 -16.62
CA SER A 281 9.83 17.46 -15.76
C SER A 281 9.37 17.16 -14.34
N HIS A 282 8.42 16.22 -14.14
CA HIS A 282 7.99 15.81 -12.80
C HIS A 282 9.11 15.06 -12.09
N LEU A 283 9.79 14.17 -12.83
CA LEU A 283 10.89 13.39 -12.29
C LEU A 283 12.08 14.27 -11.90
N LEU A 284 12.47 15.22 -12.76
CA LEU A 284 13.56 16.16 -12.50
C LEU A 284 13.24 17.04 -11.28
N GLU A 285 12.06 17.68 -11.26
CA GLU A 285 11.65 18.53 -10.14
C GLU A 285 11.61 17.77 -8.80
N ALA A 286 11.12 16.53 -8.79
CA ALA A 286 11.13 15.72 -7.58
C ALA A 286 12.55 15.29 -7.18
N ARG A 287 13.42 14.93 -8.14
CA ARG A 287 14.79 14.47 -7.88
C ARG A 287 15.72 15.58 -7.38
N GLU A 288 15.46 16.83 -7.74
CA GLU A 288 16.16 18.00 -7.17
C GLU A 288 16.00 18.07 -5.64
N VAL A 289 14.86 17.63 -5.11
CA VAL A 289 14.57 17.62 -3.68
C VAL A 289 14.87 16.25 -3.04
N PHE A 290 14.54 15.15 -3.73
CA PHE A 290 14.73 13.79 -3.24
C PHE A 290 15.23 12.86 -4.36
N ALA A 291 16.54 12.65 -4.41
CA ALA A 291 17.21 11.95 -5.52
C ALA A 291 16.66 10.54 -5.81
N ASN A 292 16.28 9.76 -4.78
CA ASN A 292 15.73 8.42 -4.94
C ASN A 292 14.23 8.43 -5.30
N THR A 293 13.91 9.15 -6.37
CA THR A 293 12.55 9.25 -6.93
C THR A 293 12.43 8.52 -8.26
N GLU A 294 11.30 7.84 -8.47
CA GLU A 294 10.93 7.20 -9.72
C GLU A 294 9.48 7.53 -10.13
N LEU A 295 9.22 7.53 -11.44
CA LEU A 295 7.87 7.64 -11.97
C LEU A 295 7.11 6.34 -11.81
N ALA A 296 5.82 6.45 -11.44
CA ALA A 296 4.84 5.40 -11.60
C ALA A 296 4.48 5.27 -13.08
N GLU A 297 4.74 4.09 -13.65
CA GLU A 297 4.40 3.77 -15.03
C GLU A 297 3.57 2.49 -15.03
N ASP A 298 2.52 2.47 -15.83
CA ASP A 298 1.63 1.32 -15.94
C ASP A 298 2.42 0.04 -16.30
N GLY A 299 2.36 -0.95 -15.41
CA GLY A 299 3.07 -2.24 -15.53
C GLY A 299 4.41 -2.28 -14.80
N LYS A 300 4.94 -1.15 -14.36
CA LYS A 300 6.18 -1.07 -13.61
C LYS A 300 6.01 -1.71 -12.22
N ARG A 301 7.04 -2.44 -11.80
CA ARG A 301 7.08 -3.18 -10.54
C ARG A 301 8.21 -2.66 -9.66
N PHE A 302 7.90 -2.48 -8.38
CA PHE A 302 8.85 -2.00 -7.39
C PHE A 302 8.98 -3.03 -6.28
N LEU A 303 10.20 -3.54 -6.09
CA LEU A 303 10.52 -4.53 -5.06
C LEU A 303 11.09 -3.84 -3.82
N VAL A 304 10.70 -4.35 -2.65
CA VAL A 304 11.36 -4.04 -1.39
C VAL A 304 12.11 -5.28 -0.92
N ASP A 305 13.43 -5.22 -1.03
CA ASP A 305 14.32 -6.29 -0.60
C ASP A 305 14.46 -6.35 0.92
N PHE A 306 14.89 -7.51 1.41
CA PHE A 306 15.28 -7.64 2.81
C PHE A 306 16.65 -6.98 3.00
N TYR A 307 16.69 -5.94 3.84
CA TYR A 307 17.96 -5.43 4.36
C TYR A 307 18.35 -6.26 5.58
N ARG A 308 19.56 -6.81 5.56
CA ARG A 308 20.27 -7.32 6.74
C ARG A 308 21.42 -6.35 7.02
N PHE A 309 21.53 -5.89 8.26
CA PHE A 309 22.74 -5.21 8.72
C PHE A 309 23.73 -6.27 9.22
#